data_AF-A0A3S4JRN1-F1
#
_entry.id   AF-A0A3S4JRN1-F1
#
_cell.length_a   1.000
_cell.length_b   1.000
_cell.length_c   1.000
_cell.angle_alpha   90.00
_cell.angle_beta   90.00
_cell.angle_gamma   90.00
#
_symmetry.space_group_name_H-M   'P 1'
#
loop_
_entity.id
_entity.type
_entity.pdbx_description
1 polymer ?
#
loop_
_entity_poly.entity_id
_entity_poly.type
_entity_poly.pdbx_seq_one_letter_code
_entity_poly.pdbx_strand_id
1 'polypeptide(L)'
;MNDIQLPWSFFNIHGLEFNGQISFLKAGLYYADHITAVSPTYAREITEPQFAYGMEGLLQQRHREGRLSGVLNGVDEKIWSPETDLLLASRYTRDTLEDKAENKRQLQIAMGLKVDDKVPLFAVVSRLTSQKGLDLVLEALPGLLEQGGQLALLGAGDPVLQEGFLAAAAEYPGQVGVQIGYHEAFRIALWAARTSFWCPAVLNRAA
;
A
#
# COMPACT_ATOMS: atom_id res chain seq x y z
N MET A 1 32.08 13.85 -4.80
CA MET A 1 33.00 12.72 -4.50
C MET A 1 33.81 12.96 -3.23
N ASN A 2 34.47 14.12 -3.08
CA ASN A 2 35.19 14.46 -1.85
C ASN A 2 34.26 14.54 -0.61
N ASP A 3 33.03 15.06 -0.78
CA ASP A 3 32.05 15.17 0.31
C ASP A 3 31.54 13.82 0.83
N ILE A 4 31.57 12.79 -0.02
CA ILE A 4 31.21 11.41 0.33
C ILE A 4 32.45 10.52 0.54
N GLN A 5 33.65 11.14 0.58
CA GLN A 5 34.94 10.50 0.85
C GLN A 5 35.25 9.26 -0.03
N LEU A 6 34.81 9.28 -1.30
CA LEU A 6 35.09 8.20 -2.25
C LEU A 6 36.07 8.65 -3.35
N PRO A 7 36.94 7.75 -3.85
CA PRO A 7 37.81 8.06 -4.97
C PRO A 7 37.02 8.36 -6.24
N TRP A 8 37.47 9.33 -7.04
CA TRP A 8 36.84 9.69 -8.32
C TRP A 8 36.70 8.52 -9.30
N SER A 9 37.54 7.48 -9.18
CA SER A 9 37.43 6.26 -9.98
C SER A 9 36.10 5.54 -9.83
N PHE A 10 35.35 5.74 -8.73
CA PHE A 10 34.04 5.13 -8.53
C PHE A 10 32.92 5.86 -9.31
N PHE A 11 33.17 7.09 -9.78
CA PHE A 11 32.22 7.85 -10.59
C PHE A 11 32.32 7.40 -12.06
N ASN A 12 31.79 6.21 -12.32
CA ASN A 12 31.80 5.59 -13.64
C ASN A 12 30.52 4.77 -13.89
N ILE A 13 30.24 4.44 -15.15
CA ILE A 13 29.03 3.70 -15.57
C ILE A 13 28.96 2.28 -14.97
N HIS A 14 30.10 1.70 -14.65
CA HIS A 14 30.28 0.45 -13.89
C HIS A 14 30.54 0.76 -12.39
N GLY A 15 29.73 1.65 -11.83
CA GLY A 15 29.93 2.24 -10.51
C GLY A 15 28.75 3.12 -10.08
N LEU A 16 29.04 4.24 -9.40
CA LEU A 16 28.02 5.13 -8.81
C LEU A 16 27.26 5.99 -9.81
N GLU A 17 27.82 6.23 -11.00
CA GLU A 17 27.33 7.25 -11.93
C GLU A 17 26.01 6.81 -12.57
N PHE A 18 25.00 7.67 -12.59
CA PHE A 18 23.74 7.43 -13.28
C PHE A 18 23.26 8.76 -13.89
N ASN A 19 23.19 8.83 -15.23
CA ASN A 19 22.79 10.02 -15.98
C ASN A 19 23.55 11.30 -15.59
N GLY A 20 24.87 11.18 -15.42
CA GLY A 20 25.77 12.28 -15.03
C GLY A 20 25.70 12.66 -13.55
N GLN A 21 24.93 11.92 -12.73
CA GLN A 21 24.77 12.17 -11.30
C GLN A 21 25.22 10.97 -10.46
N ILE A 22 25.32 11.16 -9.15
CA ILE A 22 25.63 10.06 -8.21
C ILE A 22 24.32 9.41 -7.78
N SER A 23 24.19 8.09 -7.99
CA SER A 23 23.04 7.31 -7.53
C SER A 23 23.46 6.27 -6.49
N PHE A 24 23.00 6.49 -5.26
CA PHE A 24 23.24 5.58 -4.13
C PHE A 24 22.54 4.23 -4.36
N LEU A 25 21.34 4.26 -4.96
CA LEU A 25 20.62 3.06 -5.34
C LEU A 25 21.41 2.26 -6.38
N LYS A 26 21.88 2.91 -7.46
CA LYS A 26 22.68 2.23 -8.48
C LYS A 26 23.94 1.62 -7.87
N ALA A 27 24.63 2.34 -6.99
CA ALA A 27 25.81 1.82 -6.32
C ALA A 27 25.50 0.60 -5.45
N GLY A 28 24.41 0.63 -4.68
CA GLY A 28 23.94 -0.53 -3.92
C GLY A 28 23.68 -1.74 -4.81
N LEU A 29 22.97 -1.55 -5.93
CA LEU A 29 22.70 -2.62 -6.89
C LEU A 29 23.98 -3.12 -7.59
N TYR A 30 24.91 -2.24 -7.90
CA TYR A 30 26.13 -2.58 -8.62
C TYR A 30 27.11 -3.35 -7.72
N TYR A 31 27.37 -2.86 -6.51
CA TYR A 31 28.40 -3.41 -5.61
C TYR A 31 27.91 -4.56 -4.71
N ALA A 32 26.60 -4.78 -4.56
CA ALA A 32 26.10 -5.87 -3.73
C ALA A 32 26.46 -7.26 -4.29
N ASP A 33 26.85 -8.19 -3.41
CA ASP A 33 27.05 -9.59 -3.77
C ASP A 33 25.75 -10.25 -4.24
N HIS A 34 24.65 -9.90 -3.60
CA HIS A 34 23.31 -10.38 -3.96
C HIS A 34 22.27 -9.28 -3.67
N ILE A 35 21.29 -9.13 -4.56
CA ILE A 35 20.21 -8.14 -4.46
C ILE A 35 18.92 -8.86 -4.07
N THR A 36 18.20 -8.32 -3.10
CA THR A 36 16.91 -8.84 -2.66
C THR A 36 15.80 -7.82 -2.88
N ALA A 37 14.69 -8.24 -3.48
CA ALA A 37 13.45 -7.48 -3.57
C ALA A 37 12.40 -8.01 -2.58
N VAL A 38 11.37 -7.22 -2.30
CA VAL A 38 10.34 -7.53 -1.29
C VAL A 38 9.30 -8.58 -1.71
N SER A 39 9.37 -9.08 -2.95
CA SER A 39 8.57 -10.22 -3.40
C SER A 39 9.21 -10.89 -4.61
N PRO A 40 8.95 -12.20 -4.84
CA PRO A 40 9.46 -12.93 -6.00
C PRO A 40 9.00 -12.34 -7.34
N THR A 41 7.77 -11.84 -7.41
CA THR A 41 7.24 -11.21 -8.63
C THR A 41 7.88 -9.85 -8.85
N TYR A 42 8.00 -9.03 -7.80
CA TYR A 42 8.63 -7.72 -7.92
C TYR A 42 10.10 -7.82 -8.36
N ALA A 43 10.83 -8.84 -7.90
CA ALA A 43 12.19 -9.12 -8.37
C ALA A 43 12.27 -9.34 -9.89
N ARG A 44 11.23 -9.89 -10.52
CA ARG A 44 11.13 -10.05 -11.97
C ARG A 44 10.69 -8.75 -12.64
N GLU A 45 9.69 -8.08 -12.10
CA GLU A 45 9.13 -6.83 -12.64
C GLU A 45 10.21 -5.76 -12.77
N ILE A 46 11.07 -5.57 -11.77
CA ILE A 46 12.15 -4.56 -11.82
C ILE A 46 13.23 -4.85 -12.87
N THR A 47 13.19 -6.00 -13.55
CA THR A 47 14.06 -6.26 -14.72
C THR A 47 13.47 -5.72 -16.03
N GLU A 48 12.20 -5.30 -16.02
CA GLU A 48 11.51 -4.73 -17.17
C GLU A 48 11.64 -3.20 -17.16
N PRO A 49 11.83 -2.55 -18.34
CA PRO A 49 12.08 -1.11 -18.41
C PRO A 49 11.02 -0.24 -17.70
N GLN A 50 9.78 -0.70 -17.73
CA GLN A 50 8.61 -0.02 -17.17
C GLN A 50 8.61 0.07 -15.64
N PHE A 51 9.38 -0.77 -14.94
CA PHE A 51 9.49 -0.77 -13.48
C PHE A 51 10.92 -0.46 -12.98
N ALA A 52 11.90 -0.49 -13.88
CA ALA A 52 13.32 -0.37 -13.53
C ALA A 52 13.84 1.08 -13.50
N TYR A 53 13.06 2.04 -14.03
CA TYR A 53 13.42 3.46 -14.08
C TYR A 53 14.83 3.71 -14.66
N GLY A 54 15.21 2.97 -15.70
CA GLY A 54 16.52 3.08 -16.36
C GLY A 54 17.62 2.18 -15.80
N MET A 55 17.32 1.34 -14.80
CA MET A 55 18.27 0.38 -14.21
C MET A 55 18.11 -1.05 -14.74
N GLU A 56 17.25 -1.27 -15.73
CA GLU A 56 16.88 -2.60 -16.24
C GLU A 56 18.08 -3.39 -16.71
N GLY A 57 19.05 -2.76 -17.38
CA GLY A 57 20.24 -3.45 -17.89
C GLY A 57 21.08 -4.08 -16.78
N LEU A 58 21.27 -3.35 -15.67
CA LEU A 58 21.99 -3.82 -14.49
C LEU A 58 21.20 -4.92 -13.78
N LEU A 59 19.90 -4.74 -13.60
CA LEU A 59 19.04 -5.70 -12.91
C LEU A 59 18.89 -7.01 -13.70
N GLN A 60 18.76 -6.93 -15.02
CA GLN A 60 18.78 -8.10 -15.91
C GLN A 60 20.11 -8.84 -15.86
N GLN A 61 21.24 -8.12 -15.83
CA GLN A 61 22.55 -8.74 -15.66
C GLN A 61 22.62 -9.51 -14.32
N ARG A 62 22.24 -8.87 -13.22
CA ARG A 62 22.24 -9.51 -11.88
C ARG A 62 21.31 -10.71 -11.82
N HIS A 63 20.16 -10.64 -12.48
CA HIS A 63 19.25 -11.76 -12.61
C HIS A 63 19.88 -12.95 -13.36
N ARG A 64 20.54 -12.72 -14.50
CA ARG A 64 21.25 -13.77 -15.26
C ARG A 64 22.41 -14.39 -14.48
N GLU A 65 23.07 -13.59 -13.64
CA GLU A 65 24.12 -14.04 -12.73
C GLU A 65 23.58 -14.84 -11.52
N GLY A 66 22.26 -14.95 -11.35
CA GLY A 66 21.65 -15.58 -10.18
C GLY A 66 21.80 -14.77 -8.89
N ARG A 67 22.02 -13.45 -9.01
CA ARG A 67 22.30 -12.51 -7.91
C ARG A 67 21.15 -11.55 -7.63
N LEU A 68 19.95 -11.88 -8.10
CA LEU A 68 18.72 -11.13 -7.84
C LEU A 68 17.61 -12.12 -7.45
N SER A 69 17.01 -11.93 -6.28
CA SER A 69 15.90 -12.75 -5.81
C SER A 69 14.88 -11.91 -5.05
N GLY A 70 13.67 -12.45 -4.87
CA GLY A 70 12.63 -11.83 -4.07
C GLY A 70 12.37 -12.61 -2.80
N VAL A 71 12.37 -11.92 -1.66
CA VAL A 71 12.02 -12.49 -0.35
C VAL A 71 10.76 -11.79 0.12
N LEU A 72 9.70 -12.56 0.35
CA LEU A 72 8.42 -12.01 0.78
C LEU A 72 8.54 -11.48 2.21
N ASN A 73 8.03 -10.28 2.45
CA ASN A 73 7.97 -9.71 3.79
C ASN A 73 7.08 -10.56 4.70
N GLY A 74 7.51 -10.74 5.95
CA GLY A 74 6.70 -11.32 7.01
C GLY A 74 5.69 -10.33 7.59
N VAL A 75 4.76 -10.86 8.38
CA VAL A 75 3.84 -10.09 9.22
C VAL A 75 4.18 -10.40 10.68
N ASP A 76 4.29 -9.36 11.52
CA ASP A 76 4.51 -9.54 12.95
C ASP A 76 3.18 -9.87 13.65
N GLU A 77 3.01 -11.14 14.04
CA GLU A 77 1.80 -11.64 14.70
C GLU A 77 1.57 -10.99 16.08
N LYS A 78 2.60 -10.45 16.74
CA LYS A 78 2.42 -9.73 18.02
C LYS A 78 1.68 -8.41 17.84
N ILE A 79 1.79 -7.83 16.65
CA ILE A 79 1.18 -6.55 16.29
C ILE A 79 -0.11 -6.80 15.50
N TRP A 80 -0.12 -7.80 14.61
CA TRP A 80 -1.20 -8.07 13.68
C TRP A 80 -1.80 -9.46 13.90
N SER A 81 -2.54 -9.62 15.00
CA SER A 81 -3.29 -10.85 15.32
C SER A 81 -4.68 -10.51 15.85
N PRO A 82 -5.76 -10.90 15.15
CA PRO A 82 -7.12 -10.68 15.65
C PRO A 82 -7.40 -11.43 16.96
N GLU A 83 -6.59 -12.45 17.29
CA GLU A 83 -6.70 -13.21 18.53
C GLU A 83 -6.19 -12.47 19.76
N THR A 84 -5.22 -11.55 19.60
CA THR A 84 -4.56 -10.85 20.72
C THR A 84 -4.66 -9.33 20.67
N ASP A 85 -5.14 -8.76 19.57
CA ASP A 85 -5.17 -7.31 19.39
C ASP A 85 -6.15 -6.63 20.37
N LEU A 86 -5.58 -5.77 21.23
CA LEU A 86 -6.31 -5.04 22.27
C LEU A 86 -7.06 -3.82 21.73
N LEU A 87 -6.78 -3.41 20.50
CA LEU A 87 -7.45 -2.27 19.85
C LEU A 87 -8.76 -2.69 19.16
N LEU A 88 -9.05 -3.99 19.10
CA LEU A 88 -10.32 -4.52 18.62
C LEU A 88 -11.40 -4.44 19.69
N ALA A 89 -12.62 -4.10 19.25
CA ALA A 89 -13.79 -4.17 20.11
C ALA A 89 -14.08 -5.62 20.53
N SER A 90 -13.89 -6.57 19.61
CA SER A 90 -13.97 -8.00 19.86
C SER A 90 -12.83 -8.74 19.18
N ARG A 91 -12.08 -9.54 19.95
CA ARG A 91 -11.04 -10.43 19.40
C ARG A 91 -11.71 -11.66 18.81
N TYR A 92 -11.13 -12.20 17.75
CA TYR A 92 -11.69 -13.35 17.05
C TYR A 92 -10.58 -14.23 16.49
N THR A 93 -10.94 -15.48 16.21
CA THR A 93 -10.04 -16.47 15.60
C THR A 93 -10.59 -16.87 14.23
N ARG A 94 -9.86 -17.72 13.50
CA ARG A 94 -10.37 -18.37 12.29
C ARG A 94 -11.69 -19.13 12.52
N ASP A 95 -11.87 -19.67 13.72
CA ASP A 95 -12.99 -20.55 14.05
C ASP A 95 -14.15 -19.80 14.77
N THR A 96 -13.98 -18.50 15.05
CA THR A 96 -14.97 -17.63 15.72
C THR A 96 -15.24 -16.34 14.93
N LEU A 97 -15.40 -16.44 13.61
CA LEU A 97 -15.59 -15.28 12.71
C LEU A 97 -16.86 -14.47 13.02
N GLU A 98 -17.84 -15.05 13.70
CA GLU A 98 -19.03 -14.37 14.19
C GLU A 98 -18.70 -13.18 15.12
N ASP A 99 -17.62 -13.28 15.90
CA ASP A 99 -17.17 -12.22 16.82
C ASP A 99 -16.71 -10.95 16.07
N LYS A 100 -16.37 -11.10 14.78
CA LYS A 100 -16.01 -9.99 13.89
C LYS A 100 -17.18 -9.03 13.63
N ALA A 101 -18.43 -9.48 13.80
CA ALA A 101 -19.62 -8.65 13.57
C ALA A 101 -19.64 -7.39 14.46
N GLU A 102 -19.15 -7.49 15.71
CA GLU A 102 -19.07 -6.34 16.60
C GLU A 102 -18.01 -5.33 16.13
N ASN A 103 -16.87 -5.79 15.61
CA ASN A 103 -15.87 -4.90 15.01
C ASN A 103 -16.43 -4.12 13.83
N LYS A 104 -17.19 -4.80 12.96
CA LYS A 104 -17.89 -4.16 11.83
C LYS A 104 -18.87 -3.08 12.30
N ARG A 105 -19.72 -3.42 13.26
CA ARG A 105 -20.70 -2.50 13.83
C ARG A 105 -20.04 -1.26 14.43
N GLN A 106 -18.97 -1.44 15.22
CA GLN A 106 -18.24 -0.33 15.82
C GLN A 106 -17.56 0.56 14.78
N LEU A 107 -16.99 -0.04 13.72
CA LEU A 107 -16.41 0.75 12.62
C LEU A 107 -17.49 1.55 11.87
N GLN A 108 -18.65 0.96 11.60
CA GLN A 108 -19.75 1.67 10.95
C GLN A 108 -20.18 2.89 11.79
N ILE A 109 -20.32 2.73 13.11
CA ILE A 109 -20.64 3.84 14.03
C ILE A 109 -19.53 4.91 13.99
N ALA A 110 -18.27 4.52 14.14
CA ALA A 110 -17.14 5.45 14.19
C ALA A 110 -16.96 6.24 12.87
N MET A 111 -17.34 5.65 11.73
CA MET A 111 -17.27 6.28 10.41
C MET A 111 -18.54 7.02 10.00
N GLY A 112 -19.57 7.08 10.86
CA GLY A 112 -20.85 7.68 10.52
C GLY A 112 -21.61 6.93 9.41
N LEU A 113 -21.32 5.64 9.22
CA LEU A 113 -21.99 4.76 8.29
C LEU A 113 -23.27 4.19 8.90
N LYS A 114 -24.22 3.81 8.04
CA LYS A 114 -25.41 3.06 8.46
C LYS A 114 -24.97 1.72 9.01
N VAL A 115 -25.31 1.44 10.27
CA VAL A 115 -25.05 0.16 10.92
C VAL A 115 -25.94 -0.91 10.28
N ASP A 116 -25.30 -1.81 9.54
CA ASP A 116 -25.97 -2.88 8.81
C ASP A 116 -24.98 -4.03 8.58
N ASP A 117 -25.27 -5.19 9.17
CA ASP A 117 -24.43 -6.37 9.10
C ASP A 117 -24.53 -7.10 7.76
N LYS A 118 -25.63 -6.92 7.01
CA LYS A 118 -25.87 -7.55 5.70
C LYS A 118 -25.18 -6.81 4.55
N VAL A 119 -24.90 -5.52 4.72
CA VAL A 119 -24.26 -4.68 3.70
C VAL A 119 -22.74 -4.89 3.68
N PRO A 120 -22.10 -5.14 2.53
CA PRO A 120 -20.64 -5.31 2.48
C PRO A 120 -19.91 -3.99 2.76
N LEU A 121 -18.94 -4.05 3.69
CA LEU A 121 -18.09 -2.90 4.04
C LEU A 121 -16.71 -3.05 3.39
N PHE A 122 -16.40 -2.13 2.48
CA PHE A 122 -15.10 -2.00 1.82
C PHE A 122 -14.23 -1.02 2.58
N ALA A 123 -13.00 -1.42 2.87
CA ALA A 123 -12.05 -0.61 3.61
C ALA A 123 -10.82 -0.26 2.77
N VAL A 124 -10.41 1.01 2.82
CA VAL A 124 -9.17 1.51 2.23
C VAL A 124 -8.29 2.10 3.32
N VAL A 125 -7.08 1.57 3.46
CA VAL A 125 -6.04 2.10 4.35
C VAL A 125 -4.77 2.29 3.54
N SER A 126 -4.54 3.51 3.05
CA SER A 126 -3.39 3.79 2.17
C SER A 126 -2.99 5.27 2.19
N ARG A 127 -1.77 5.56 1.75
CA ARG A 127 -1.44 6.90 1.27
C ARG A 127 -2.32 7.23 0.06
N LEU A 128 -2.81 8.45 0.01
CA LEU A 128 -3.66 8.95 -1.07
C LEU A 128 -2.79 9.40 -2.23
N THR A 129 -2.45 8.49 -3.14
CA THR A 129 -1.66 8.79 -4.33
C THR A 129 -2.21 8.03 -5.55
N SER A 130 -1.99 8.56 -6.75
CA SER A 130 -2.33 7.89 -8.01
C SER A 130 -1.65 6.53 -8.17
N GLN A 131 -0.42 6.38 -7.67
CA GLN A 131 0.28 5.08 -7.61
C GLN A 131 -0.49 4.03 -6.78
N LYS A 132 -1.38 4.44 -5.88
CA LYS A 132 -2.23 3.53 -5.10
C LYS A 132 -3.57 3.23 -5.76
N GLY A 133 -3.81 3.77 -6.95
CA GLY A 133 -5.01 3.50 -7.76
C GLY A 133 -6.30 4.04 -7.14
N LEU A 134 -6.20 5.09 -6.31
CA LEU A 134 -7.35 5.61 -5.56
C LEU A 134 -8.24 6.53 -6.38
N ASP A 135 -7.72 7.04 -7.49
CA ASP A 135 -8.49 7.57 -8.60
C ASP A 135 -9.48 6.52 -9.14
N LEU A 136 -9.03 5.28 -9.33
CA LEU A 136 -9.91 4.19 -9.78
C LEU A 136 -10.98 3.85 -8.74
N VAL A 137 -10.66 3.96 -7.45
CA VAL A 137 -11.65 3.74 -6.37
C VAL A 137 -12.71 4.83 -6.41
N LEU A 138 -12.32 6.10 -6.60
CA LEU A 138 -13.27 7.21 -6.76
C LEU A 138 -14.18 7.00 -7.98
N GLU A 139 -13.61 6.60 -9.12
CA GLU A 139 -14.37 6.33 -10.35
C GLU A 139 -15.35 5.15 -10.17
N ALA A 140 -14.96 4.10 -9.46
CA ALA A 140 -15.79 2.92 -9.21
C ALA A 140 -16.81 3.10 -8.07
N LEU A 141 -16.68 4.17 -7.27
CA LEU A 141 -17.48 4.38 -6.07
C LEU A 141 -18.99 4.40 -6.34
N PRO A 142 -19.52 5.11 -7.35
CA PRO A 142 -20.97 5.12 -7.60
C PRO A 142 -21.53 3.72 -7.87
N GLY A 143 -20.82 2.88 -8.65
CA GLY A 143 -21.25 1.51 -8.94
C GLY A 143 -21.20 0.59 -7.71
N LEU A 144 -20.23 0.80 -6.81
CA LEU A 144 -20.17 0.08 -5.53
C LEU A 144 -21.38 0.42 -4.65
N LEU A 145 -21.73 1.71 -4.57
CA LEU A 145 -22.86 2.18 -3.76
C LEU A 145 -24.20 1.73 -4.35
N GLU A 146 -24.34 1.72 -5.68
CA GLU A 146 -25.54 1.23 -6.37
C GLU A 146 -25.83 -0.25 -6.08
N GLN A 147 -24.77 -1.05 -5.88
CA GLN A 147 -24.89 -2.45 -5.45
C GLN A 147 -25.12 -2.62 -3.94
N GLY A 148 -25.28 -1.52 -3.20
CA GLY A 148 -25.55 -1.49 -1.78
C GLY A 148 -24.31 -1.68 -0.90
N GLY A 149 -23.11 -1.42 -1.41
CA GLY A 149 -21.88 -1.46 -0.63
C GLY A 149 -21.65 -0.18 0.18
N GLN A 150 -20.74 -0.26 1.15
CA GLN A 150 -20.25 0.89 1.92
C GLN A 150 -18.74 1.03 1.77
N LEU A 151 -18.24 2.27 1.85
CA LEU A 151 -16.82 2.57 1.83
C LEU A 151 -16.37 3.23 3.14
N ALA A 152 -15.34 2.68 3.77
CA ALA A 152 -14.61 3.32 4.86
C ALA A 152 -13.16 3.56 4.45
N LEU A 153 -12.74 4.82 4.41
CA LEU A 153 -11.41 5.20 3.97
C LEU A 153 -10.63 5.93 5.07
N LEU A 154 -9.38 5.52 5.26
CA LEU A 154 -8.38 6.21 6.07
C LEU A 154 -7.11 6.43 5.25
N GLY A 155 -6.71 7.68 5.08
CA GLY A 155 -5.50 8.00 4.34
C GLY A 155 -5.15 9.48 4.35
N ALA A 156 -3.92 9.79 3.91
CA ALA A 156 -3.44 11.14 3.67
C ALA A 156 -2.50 11.16 2.47
N GLY A 157 -2.42 12.28 1.77
CA GLY A 157 -1.55 12.44 0.60
C GLY A 157 -1.99 13.58 -0.31
N ASP A 158 -2.27 13.24 -1.56
CA ASP A 158 -2.66 14.16 -2.63
C ASP A 158 -3.93 14.95 -2.26
N PRO A 159 -3.88 16.30 -2.25
CA PRO A 159 -5.04 17.15 -1.96
C PRO A 159 -6.25 16.88 -2.87
N VAL A 160 -6.03 16.59 -4.16
CA VAL A 160 -7.11 16.36 -5.12
C VAL A 160 -7.89 15.09 -4.77
N LEU A 161 -7.17 14.01 -4.42
CA LEU A 161 -7.79 12.77 -3.98
C LEU A 161 -8.51 12.96 -2.64
N GLN A 162 -7.91 13.69 -1.71
CA GLN A 162 -8.54 14.00 -0.42
C GLN A 162 -9.86 14.74 -0.60
N GLU A 163 -9.86 15.80 -1.42
CA GLU A 163 -11.07 16.56 -1.72
C GLU A 163 -12.13 15.71 -2.42
N GLY A 164 -11.72 14.86 -3.36
CA GLY A 164 -12.64 13.92 -4.05
C GLY A 164 -13.32 12.96 -3.07
N PHE A 165 -12.58 12.36 -2.14
CA PHE A 165 -13.17 11.47 -1.15
C PHE A 165 -14.03 12.22 -0.13
N LEU A 166 -13.64 13.41 0.31
CA LEU A 166 -14.45 14.25 1.20
C LEU A 166 -15.76 14.68 0.53
N ALA A 167 -15.72 15.05 -0.75
CA ALA A 167 -16.91 15.34 -1.54
C ALA A 167 -17.82 14.12 -1.64
N ALA A 168 -17.27 12.93 -1.90
CA ALA A 168 -18.05 11.69 -1.92
C ALA A 168 -18.68 11.35 -0.56
N ALA A 169 -17.98 11.60 0.56
CA ALA A 169 -18.54 11.42 1.90
C ALA A 169 -19.71 12.39 2.17
N ALA A 170 -19.64 13.62 1.65
CA ALA A 170 -20.71 14.60 1.75
C ALA A 170 -21.90 14.27 0.84
N GLU A 171 -21.65 13.69 -0.34
CA GLU A 171 -22.67 13.28 -1.30
C GLU A 171 -23.42 12.01 -0.87
N TYR A 172 -22.73 11.06 -0.23
CA TYR A 172 -23.27 9.77 0.18
C TYR A 172 -23.18 9.54 1.71
N PRO A 173 -23.81 10.39 2.53
CA PRO A 173 -23.76 10.26 3.98
C PRO A 173 -24.38 8.92 4.42
N GLY A 174 -23.73 8.24 5.36
CA GLY A 174 -24.16 6.92 5.82
C GLY A 174 -23.71 5.74 4.95
N GLN A 175 -23.12 6.00 3.76
CA GLN A 175 -22.54 4.95 2.92
C GLN A 175 -21.04 5.13 2.68
N VAL A 176 -20.55 6.37 2.72
CA VAL A 176 -19.13 6.70 2.57
C VAL A 176 -18.64 7.42 3.82
N GLY A 177 -17.65 6.83 4.50
CA GLY A 177 -16.96 7.40 5.64
C GLY A 177 -15.49 7.66 5.28
N VAL A 178 -15.00 8.87 5.58
CA VAL A 178 -13.64 9.29 5.21
C VAL A 178 -12.98 9.94 6.40
N GLN A 179 -11.81 9.43 6.76
CA GLN A 179 -10.92 10.02 7.76
C GLN A 179 -9.60 10.40 7.09
N ILE A 180 -9.30 11.70 7.04
CA ILE A 180 -8.02 12.18 6.51
C ILE A 180 -6.98 12.20 7.62
N GLY A 181 -5.80 11.66 7.33
CA GLY A 181 -4.68 11.60 8.26
C GLY A 181 -4.15 10.19 8.47
N TYR A 182 -3.39 10.04 9.55
CA TYR A 182 -2.82 8.76 9.97
C TYR A 182 -3.24 8.49 11.42
N HIS A 183 -3.99 7.41 11.64
CA HIS A 183 -4.47 7.04 12.96
C HIS A 183 -4.34 5.54 13.18
N GLU A 184 -3.33 5.12 13.95
CA GLU A 184 -2.92 3.71 14.07
C GLU A 184 -4.03 2.79 14.58
N ALA A 185 -4.71 3.17 15.67
CA ALA A 185 -5.85 2.42 16.20
C ALA A 185 -7.00 2.29 15.18
N PHE A 186 -7.17 3.29 14.31
CA PHE A 186 -8.23 3.29 13.31
C PHE A 186 -7.87 2.40 12.12
N ARG A 187 -6.58 2.34 11.75
CA ARG A 187 -6.08 1.37 10.77
C ARG A 187 -6.44 -0.04 11.23
N ILE A 188 -6.14 -0.39 12.47
CA ILE A 188 -6.41 -1.72 13.01
C ILE A 188 -7.91 -2.05 12.99
N ALA A 189 -8.77 -1.12 13.40
CA ALA A 189 -10.22 -1.28 13.30
C ALA A 189 -10.67 -1.54 11.85
N LEU A 190 -10.16 -0.77 10.87
CA LEU A 190 -10.41 -0.99 9.45
C LEU A 190 -9.94 -2.38 8.95
N TRP A 191 -8.79 -2.86 9.43
CA TRP A 191 -8.27 -4.19 9.07
C TRP A 191 -9.17 -5.32 9.59
N ALA A 192 -9.66 -5.20 10.82
CA ALA A 192 -10.45 -6.23 11.48
C ALA A 192 -11.96 -6.19 11.18
N ALA A 193 -12.52 -5.04 10.83
CA ALA A 193 -13.95 -4.86 10.61
C ALA A 193 -14.40 -5.09 9.16
N ARG A 194 -13.49 -4.98 8.20
CA ARG A 194 -13.82 -5.02 6.77
C ARG A 194 -14.35 -6.37 6.31
N THR A 195 -15.29 -6.33 5.37
CA THR A 195 -15.72 -7.51 4.62
C THR A 195 -14.77 -7.77 3.45
N SER A 196 -14.28 -6.72 2.80
CA SER A 196 -13.28 -6.79 1.72
C SER A 196 -12.25 -5.66 1.85
N PHE A 197 -11.00 -5.94 1.48
CA PHE A 197 -9.92 -4.95 1.47
C PHE A 197 -9.59 -4.54 0.05
N TRP A 198 -9.59 -3.24 -0.23
CA TRP A 198 -9.22 -2.71 -1.53
C TRP A 198 -7.81 -2.11 -1.49
N CYS A 199 -6.92 -2.71 -2.26
CA CYS A 199 -5.57 -2.22 -2.52
C CYS A 199 -5.29 -2.31 -4.03
N PRO A 200 -5.87 -1.44 -4.86
CA PRO A 200 -5.71 -1.46 -6.32
C PRO A 200 -4.37 -0.83 -6.73
N ALA A 201 -3.29 -1.07 -5.97
CA ALA A 201 -2.01 -0.43 -6.18
C ALA A 201 -1.53 -0.62 -7.62
N VAL A 202 -1.34 0.49 -8.33
CA VAL A 202 -0.83 0.51 -9.70
C VAL A 202 0.65 0.79 -9.64
N LEU A 203 1.48 -0.22 -9.92
CA LEU A 203 2.94 -0.08 -9.90
C LEU A 203 3.48 0.88 -10.98
N ASN A 204 2.64 1.32 -11.93
CA ASN A 204 3.05 2.17 -13.03
C ASN A 204 2.00 3.23 -13.42
N ARG A 205 2.19 4.46 -12.93
CA ARG A 205 1.83 5.68 -13.65
C ARG A 205 3.07 6.58 -13.61
N ALA A 206 3.95 6.43 -14.59
CA ALA A 206 4.92 7.46 -14.90
C ALA A 206 4.13 8.75 -15.22
N ALA A 207 4.41 9.81 -14.46
CA ALA A 207 3.97 11.17 -14.78
C ALA A 207 4.75 11.69 -16.00
#